data_AF-M0M279-F1
#
_entry.id   AF-M0M279-F1
#
_cell.length_a   1.000
_cell.length_b   1.000
_cell.length_c   1.000
_cell.angle_alpha   90.00
_cell.angle_beta   90.00
_cell.angle_gamma   90.00
#
_symmetry.space_group_name_H-M   'P 1'
#
loop_
_entity.id
_entity.type
_entity.pdbx_description
1 polymer ?
#
loop_
_entity_poly.entity_id
_entity_poly.type
_entity_poly.pdbx_seq_one_letter_code
_entity_poly.pdbx_strand_id
1 'polypeptide(L)' 'MSLQEASPTKAILHVLDEGHSDGVERVDVIDRAAAHSQATRENVEAALEDLRKRGEIYGFDGLVKKTPGGSKEERWGGFS' A
#
# COMPACT_ATOMS: atom_id res chain seq x y z
N MET A 1 -20.03 -15.72 9.92
CA MET A 1 -18.73 -15.06 10.08
C MET A 1 -18.69 -13.95 9.06
N SER A 2 -18.75 -12.69 9.48
CA SER A 2 -18.67 -11.57 8.56
C SER A 2 -17.25 -11.53 8.00
N LEU A 3 -17.06 -12.01 6.77
CA LEU A 3 -15.89 -11.69 5.96
C LEU A 3 -15.93 -10.18 5.81
N GLN A 4 -15.25 -9.49 6.72
CA GLN A 4 -15.11 -8.05 6.68
C GLN A 4 -14.33 -7.75 5.40
N GLU A 5 -15.06 -7.41 4.33
CA GLU A 5 -14.50 -7.08 3.01
C GLU A 5 -13.33 -6.11 3.24
N ALA A 6 -12.11 -6.60 3.11
CA ALA A 6 -10.94 -5.79 3.33
C ALA A 6 -10.92 -4.76 2.20
N SER A 7 -11.12 -3.49 2.52
CA SER A 7 -11.05 -2.41 1.52
C SER A 7 -9.76 -2.53 0.68
N PRO A 8 -9.77 -2.21 -0.62
CA PRO A 8 -8.59 -2.32 -1.50
C PRO A 8 -7.34 -1.68 -0.90
N THR A 9 -7.50 -0.52 -0.25
CA THR A 9 -6.44 0.20 0.48
C THR A 9 -5.78 -0.65 1.57
N LYS A 10 -6.58 -1.32 2.42
CA LYS A 10 -6.07 -2.20 3.48
C LYS A 10 -5.37 -3.42 2.91
N ALA A 11 -5.89 -3.98 1.84
CA ALA A 11 -5.28 -5.13 1.17
C ALA A 11 -3.91 -4.75 0.56
N ILE A 12 -3.80 -3.59 -0.08
CA ILE A 12 -2.53 -3.06 -0.60
C ILE A 12 -1.50 -2.89 0.54
N LEU A 13 -1.90 -2.22 1.62
CA LEU A 13 -1.00 -1.99 2.75
C LEU A 13 -0.56 -3.30 3.42
N HIS A 14 -1.44 -4.30 3.49
CA HIS A 14 -1.11 -5.63 4.01
C HIS A 14 -0.06 -6.33 3.14
N VAL A 15 -0.24 -6.36 1.82
CA VAL A 15 0.73 -6.97 0.89
C VAL A 15 2.10 -6.29 0.99
N LEU A 16 2.12 -4.96 1.14
CA LEU A 16 3.37 -4.21 1.32
C LEU A 16 4.03 -4.45 2.68
N ASP A 17 3.24 -4.75 3.72
CA ASP A 17 3.75 -5.12 5.05
C ASP A 17 4.41 -6.51 5.02
N GLU A 18 3.80 -7.46 4.31
CA GLU A 18 4.37 -8.81 4.07
C GLU A 18 5.60 -8.77 3.15
N GLY A 19 5.67 -7.80 2.24
CA GLY A 19 6.74 -7.65 1.25
C GLY A 19 8.08 -7.14 1.80
N HIS A 20 8.16 -6.79 3.09
CA HIS A 20 9.37 -6.28 3.75
C HIS A 20 10.01 -5.04 3.05
N SER A 21 11.23 -4.68 3.46
CA SER A 21 11.95 -3.45 3.08
C SER A 21 12.31 -3.33 1.60
N ASP A 22 12.30 -4.44 0.87
CA ASP A 22 12.74 -4.52 -0.53
C ASP A 22 11.69 -4.05 -1.53
N GLY A 23 10.43 -3.91 -1.08
CA GLY A 23 9.30 -3.53 -1.92
C GLY A 23 8.74 -4.69 -2.71
N VAL A 24 7.54 -4.49 -3.23
CA VAL A 24 6.79 -5.51 -3.97
C VAL A 24 6.52 -5.00 -5.37
N GLU A 25 6.63 -5.87 -6.37
CA GLU A 25 6.27 -5.47 -7.74
C GLU A 25 4.83 -4.96 -7.80
N ARG A 26 4.61 -3.86 -8.52
CA ARG A 26 3.28 -3.25 -8.64
C ARG A 26 2.23 -4.26 -9.11
N VAL A 27 2.60 -5.15 -10.03
CA VAL A 27 1.69 -6.18 -10.56
C VAL A 27 1.29 -7.16 -9.46
N ASP A 28 2.25 -7.65 -8.66
CA ASP A 28 1.97 -8.54 -7.54
C ASP A 28 1.13 -7.88 -6.45
N VAL A 29 1.37 -6.59 -6.15
CA VAL A 29 0.53 -5.83 -5.21
C VAL A 29 -0.90 -5.79 -5.70
N ILE A 30 -1.11 -5.51 -6.98
CA ILE A 30 -2.44 -5.41 -7.57
C ILE A 30 -3.16 -6.76 -7.54
N ASP A 31 -2.52 -7.83 -8.02
CA ASP A 31 -3.11 -9.17 -8.09
C ASP A 31 -3.42 -9.74 -6.70
N ARG A 32 -2.48 -9.62 -5.75
CA ARG A 32 -2.72 -10.06 -4.36
C ARG A 32 -3.78 -9.21 -3.67
N ALA A 33 -3.71 -7.89 -3.79
CA ALA A 33 -4.70 -7.02 -3.14
C ALA A 33 -6.10 -7.22 -3.72
N ALA A 34 -6.24 -7.47 -5.03
CA ALA A 34 -7.51 -7.82 -5.66
C ALA A 34 -8.07 -9.13 -5.09
N ALA A 35 -7.24 -10.16 -4.95
CA ALA A 35 -7.63 -11.44 -4.35
C ALA A 35 -8.07 -11.29 -2.88
N HIS A 36 -7.35 -10.50 -2.08
CA HIS A 36 -7.66 -10.27 -0.66
C HIS A 36 -8.89 -9.40 -0.42
N SER A 37 -9.12 -8.40 -1.29
CA SER A 37 -10.25 -7.46 -1.17
C SER A 37 -11.49 -7.86 -1.96
N GLN A 38 -11.40 -8.91 -2.80
CA GLN A 38 -12.39 -9.27 -3.81
C GLN A 38 -12.76 -8.10 -4.75
N ALA A 39 -11.87 -7.11 -4.88
CA ALA A 39 -12.07 -5.94 -5.74
C ALA A 39 -11.53 -6.19 -7.15
N THR A 40 -12.02 -5.40 -8.11
CA THR A 40 -11.49 -5.40 -9.47
C THR A 40 -10.08 -4.80 -9.49
N ARG A 41 -9.30 -5.20 -10.49
CA ARG A 41 -7.97 -4.65 -10.76
C ARG A 41 -7.98 -3.11 -10.81
N GLU A 42 -8.96 -2.54 -11.51
CA GLU A 42 -9.14 -1.09 -11.62
C GLU A 42 -9.38 -0.40 -10.26
N ASN A 43 -10.18 -0.99 -9.39
CA ASN A 43 -10.43 -0.45 -8.05
C ASN A 43 -9.17 -0.47 -7.18
N VAL A 44 -8.36 -1.53 -7.31
CA VAL A 44 -7.08 -1.64 -6.61
C VAL A 44 -6.08 -0.62 -7.16
N GLU A 45 -6.02 -0.44 -8.47
CA GLU A 45 -5.15 0.58 -9.09
C GLU A 45 -5.54 2.00 -8.69
N ALA A 46 -6.84 2.30 -8.65
CA ALA A 46 -7.33 3.58 -8.16
C ALA A 46 -6.94 3.82 -6.69
N ALA A 47 -7.06 2.79 -5.83
CA ALA A 47 -6.65 2.87 -4.43
C ALA A 47 -5.12 3.01 -4.27
N LEU A 48 -4.34 2.36 -5.13
CA LEU A 48 -2.88 2.46 -5.15
C LEU A 48 -2.43 3.89 -5.52
N GLU A 49 -3.05 4.49 -6.53
CA GLU A 49 -2.79 5.89 -6.90
C GLU A 49 -3.27 6.88 -5.82
N ASP A 50 -4.36 6.60 -5.12
CA ASP A 50 -4.81 7.42 -3.98
C ASP A 50 -3.81 7.37 -2.81
N LEU A 51 -3.33 6.18 -2.44
CA LEU A 51 -2.28 5.99 -1.43
C LEU A 51 -0.98 6.73 -1.80
N ARG A 52 -0.61 6.67 -3.08
CA ARG A 52 0.56 7.38 -3.60
C ARG A 52 0.39 8.89 -3.52
N LYS A 53 -0.79 9.43 -3.85
CA LYS A 53 -1.10 10.86 -3.72
C LYS A 53 -1.09 11.33 -2.27
N ARG A 54 -1.49 10.48 -1.33
CA ARG A 54 -1.40 10.74 0.12
C ARG A 54 0.03 10.67 0.65
N GLY A 55 0.98 10.13 -0.12
CA GLY A 55 2.36 9.91 0.29
C GLY A 55 2.54 8.71 1.23
N GLU A 56 1.54 7.84 1.37
CA GLU A 56 1.63 6.65 2.23
C GLU A 56 2.48 5.54 1.59
N ILE A 57 2.56 5.53 0.26
CA ILE A 57 3.39 4.64 -0.52
C ILE A 57 4.15 5.42 -1.59
N TYR A 58 5.27 4.87 -2.03
CA TYR A 58 6.03 5.38 -3.17
C TYR A 58 6.34 4.24 -4.15
N GLY A 59 6.36 4.58 -5.44
CA GLY A 59 6.79 3.67 -6.50
C GLY A 59 8.23 3.97 -6.90
N PHE A 60 9.05 2.94 -7.05
CA PHE A 60 10.41 3.03 -7.56
C PHE A 60 10.68 1.87 -8.52
N ASP A 61 10.98 2.16 -9.78
CA ASP A 61 11.39 1.17 -10.78
C ASP A 61 10.43 -0.05 -10.91
N GLY A 62 9.12 0.19 -10.91
CA GLY A 62 8.10 -0.87 -10.97
C GLY A 62 7.78 -1.53 -9.62
N LEU A 63 8.59 -1.29 -8.58
CA LEU A 63 8.32 -1.69 -7.21
C LEU A 63 7.46 -0.64 -6.49
N VAL A 64 6.64 -1.12 -5.56
CA VAL A 64 5.84 -0.31 -4.64
C VAL A 64 6.34 -0.58 -3.23
N LYS A 65 6.54 0.51 -2.47
CA LYS A 65 7.01 0.47 -1.09
C LYS A 65 6.15 1.37 -0.22
N LYS A 66 5.98 1.00 1.05
CA LYS A 66 5.38 1.87 2.04
C LYS A 66 6.35 2.99 2.39
N THR A 67 5.88 4.23 2.46
CA THR A 67 6.70 5.35 2.89
C THR A 67 7.03 5.18 4.38
N PRO A 68 8.32 5.07 4.76
CA PRO A 68 8.70 5.04 6.17
C PRO A 68 8.39 6.41 6.79
N GLY A 69 7.26 6.51 7.49
CA GLY A 69 6.71 7.77 8.01
C GLY A 69 5.32 8.15 7.47
N GLY A 70 4.60 7.22 6.83
CA GLY A 70 3.24 7.45 6.29
C GLY A 70 2.14 7.76 7.33
N SER A 71 2.41 7.59 8.62
CA SER A 71 1.67 8.32 9.65
C SER A 71 2.43 9.61 9.89
N LYS A 72 1.73 10.73 9.82
CA LYS A 72 2.16 12.06 10.27
C LYS A 72 2.39 12.05 11.79
N GLU A 73 3.18 11.14 12.32
CA GLU A 73 3.82 11.26 13.63
C GLU A 73 4.96 12.23 13.44
N GLU A 74 4.64 13.51 13.64
CA GLU A 74 5.51 14.53 14.25
C GLU A 74 6.98 14.14 14.37
N ARG A 75 7.73 14.12 13.26
CA ARG A 75 9.20 14.05 13.29
C ARG A 75 9.81 15.38 12.85
N TRP A 76 9.38 16.45 13.51
CA TRP A 76 10.24 17.61 13.77
C TRP A 76 10.87 17.41 15.15
N GLY A 77 11.91 16.58 15.22
CA GLY A 77 12.62 16.32 16.47
C GLY A 77 13.94 15.65 16.20
N GLY A 78 15.02 16.44 16.21
CA GLY A 78 16.39 15.92 16.23
C GLY A 78 17.31 16.44 15.13
N PHE A 79 17.35 17.76 14.90
CA PHE A 79 18.64 18.39 14.65
C PHE A 79 19.24 18.73 16.01
N SER A 80 20.30 18.02 16.41
CA SER A 80 21.24 18.42 17.46
C SER A 80 22.61 17.88 17.08
#